data_AF-A0A2T3AYW7-F1
#
_entry.id   AF-A0A2T3AYW7-F1
#
_cell.length_a   1.000
_cell.length_b   1.000
_cell.length_c   1.000
_cell.angle_alpha   90.00
_cell.angle_beta   90.00
_cell.angle_gamma   90.00
#
_symmetry.space_group_name_H-M   'P 1'
#
loop_
_entity.id
_entity.type
_entity.pdbx_description
1 polymer ?
#
loop_
_entity_poly.entity_id
_entity_poly.type
_entity_poly.pdbx_seq_one_letter_code
_entity_poly.pdbx_strand_id
1 'polypeptide(L)'
;MASERVTRYQPCYILRDSGIPCVIWCEDAVAHYGVPTVVFSFYILVPDIDKAANVLTQRGWHLEDSGQTKFGNYPLRSAHHRLTPPIDVTQNRPAWSPGMGPPPPPSKGPPRPTTTILLPASEWNYTFPLTIQNLFPPLPELLDALIDKLLDDPLTDGTWHQLALLIAYLYDYVPALREKSYAENLKYEHRQFHYDSLSGMSIGLPFIRHERKIRDALREGSFQLCDCSADQEDESLFTAKAQARIIASRPSPFTAEEYEADKKRAEEEERRLWLEDE
;
A
#
# COMPACT_ATOMS: atom_id res chain seq x y z
N MET A 1 3.39 19.29 32.87
CA MET A 1 3.79 18.24 31.90
C MET A 1 3.48 18.78 30.52
N ALA A 2 4.48 18.99 29.68
CA ALA A 2 4.27 19.51 28.33
C ALA A 2 3.44 18.49 27.53
N SER A 3 2.39 18.94 26.86
CA SER A 3 1.61 18.12 25.92
C SER A 3 2.55 17.67 24.81
N GLU A 4 2.98 16.41 24.87
CA GLU A 4 3.83 15.81 23.87
C GLU A 4 2.99 15.68 22.59
N ARG A 5 3.35 16.41 21.53
CA ARG A 5 2.61 16.39 20.28
C ARG A 5 2.60 14.96 19.75
N VAL A 6 1.41 14.34 19.74
CA VAL A 6 1.23 13.01 19.16
C VAL A 6 1.61 13.09 17.68
N THR A 7 2.65 12.36 17.29
CA THR A 7 3.06 12.20 15.88
C THR A 7 2.45 10.92 15.32
N ARG A 8 2.37 10.79 13.98
CA ARG A 8 1.86 9.57 13.33
C ARG A 8 2.60 8.30 13.78
N TYR A 9 3.92 8.40 13.97
CA TYR A 9 4.78 7.27 14.35
C TYR A 9 4.97 7.14 15.88
N GLN A 10 4.24 7.92 16.68
CA GLN A 10 4.30 7.85 18.15
C GLN A 10 4.12 6.43 18.70
N PRO A 11 3.19 5.58 18.19
CA PRO A 11 3.04 4.22 18.68
C PRO A 11 4.34 3.41 18.54
N CYS A 12 5.09 3.57 17.45
CA CYS A 12 6.35 2.86 17.25
C CYS A 12 7.41 3.25 18.29
N TYR A 13 7.51 4.53 18.63
CA TYR A 13 8.45 4.98 19.67
C TYR A 13 8.07 4.41 21.03
N ILE A 14 6.78 4.46 21.39
CA ILE A 14 6.28 3.89 22.66
C ILE A 14 6.57 2.39 22.77
N LEU A 15 6.33 1.63 21.69
CA LEU A 15 6.58 0.19 21.66
C LEU A 15 8.07 -0.11 21.79
N ARG A 16 8.92 0.61 21.05
CA ARG A 16 10.38 0.45 21.11
C ARG A 16 10.94 0.75 22.49
N ASP A 17 10.49 1.84 23.13
CA ASP A 17 10.90 2.21 24.49
C ASP A 17 10.46 1.18 25.54
N SER A 18 9.42 0.39 25.22
CA SER A 18 8.91 -0.71 26.04
C SER A 18 9.53 -2.07 25.67
N GLY A 19 10.58 -2.09 24.83
CA GLY A 19 11.27 -3.30 24.39
C GLY A 19 10.45 -4.20 23.46
N ILE A 20 9.43 -3.65 22.81
CA ILE A 20 8.61 -4.37 21.82
C ILE A 20 9.10 -3.97 20.42
N PRO A 21 9.67 -4.93 19.65
CA PRO A 21 10.04 -4.66 18.27
C PRO A 21 8.79 -4.38 17.43
N CYS A 22 8.89 -3.43 16.51
CA CYS A 22 7.82 -3.09 15.58
C CYS A 22 8.39 -2.55 14.27
N VAL A 23 7.64 -2.72 13.18
CA VAL A 23 7.93 -2.10 11.88
C VAL A 23 6.67 -1.49 11.28
N ILE A 24 6.84 -0.35 10.62
CA ILE A 24 5.81 0.35 9.87
C ILE A 24 5.47 -0.45 8.63
N TRP A 25 4.18 -0.57 8.32
CA TRP A 25 3.68 -1.45 7.26
C TRP A 25 2.73 -0.73 6.29
N CYS A 26 2.34 -1.44 5.22
CA CYS A 26 1.36 -1.00 4.21
C CYS A 26 1.69 0.37 3.56
N GLU A 27 0.73 1.30 3.51
CA GLU A 27 0.82 2.55 2.77
C GLU A 27 1.99 3.42 3.23
N ASP A 28 2.24 3.49 4.54
CA ASP A 28 3.38 4.24 5.09
C ASP A 28 4.72 3.62 4.69
N ALA A 29 4.80 2.28 4.64
CA ALA A 29 6.00 1.58 4.25
C ALA A 29 6.32 1.79 2.76
N VAL A 30 5.33 1.70 1.87
CA VAL A 30 5.57 1.95 0.44
C VAL A 30 5.81 3.44 0.15
N ALA A 31 5.17 4.36 0.89
CA ALA A 31 5.42 5.79 0.77
C ALA A 31 6.86 6.16 1.14
N HIS A 32 7.45 5.48 2.13
CA HIS A 32 8.86 5.66 2.49
C HIS A 32 9.81 5.39 1.31
N TYR A 33 9.44 4.48 0.40
CA TYR A 33 10.21 4.16 -0.80
C TYR A 33 9.88 5.03 -2.02
N GLY A 34 9.10 6.09 -1.85
CA GLY A 34 8.82 7.08 -2.90
C GLY A 34 7.52 6.85 -3.67
N VAL A 35 6.68 5.89 -3.25
CA VAL A 35 5.33 5.72 -3.81
C VAL A 35 4.46 6.91 -3.41
N PRO A 36 3.86 7.66 -4.35
CA PRO A 36 2.95 8.76 -4.05
C PRO A 36 1.57 8.24 -3.69
N THR A 37 1.43 7.67 -2.50
CA THR A 37 0.17 7.14 -1.98
C THR A 37 -0.42 8.02 -0.88
N VAL A 38 -1.74 7.99 -0.74
CA VAL A 38 -2.44 8.59 0.40
C VAL A 38 -2.44 7.59 1.56
N VAL A 39 -2.00 8.04 2.73
CA VAL A 39 -1.99 7.23 3.94
C VAL A 39 -3.25 7.49 4.78
N PHE A 40 -3.93 6.41 5.16
CA PHE A 40 -5.15 6.46 5.97
C PHE A 40 -4.86 5.98 7.40
N SER A 41 -5.24 4.74 7.72
CA SER A 41 -4.85 4.04 8.93
C SER A 41 -3.34 3.86 8.99
N PHE A 42 -2.79 3.79 10.20
CA PHE A 42 -1.37 3.54 10.43
C PHE A 42 -1.17 2.07 10.80
N TYR A 43 -0.61 1.28 9.89
CA TYR A 43 -0.39 -0.16 10.07
C TYR A 43 1.01 -0.43 10.62
N ILE A 44 1.09 -1.29 11.64
CA ILE A 44 2.34 -1.67 12.29
C ILE A 44 2.35 -3.20 12.46
N LEU A 45 3.44 -3.84 12.06
CA LEU A 45 3.68 -5.23 12.44
C LEU A 45 4.35 -5.30 13.81
N VAL A 46 3.89 -6.23 14.64
CA VAL A 46 4.45 -6.55 15.96
C VAL A 46 4.48 -8.07 16.16
N PRO A 47 5.36 -8.62 17.02
CA PRO A 47 5.36 -10.06 17.29
C PRO A 47 4.11 -10.52 18.04
N ASP A 48 3.58 -9.67 18.92
CA ASP A 48 2.45 -9.96 19.80
C ASP A 48 1.55 -8.72 19.87
N ILE A 49 0.37 -8.82 19.26
CA ILE A 49 -0.59 -7.72 19.17
C ILE A 49 -1.21 -7.38 20.53
N ASP A 50 -1.43 -8.37 21.40
CA ASP A 50 -2.06 -8.16 22.72
C ASP A 50 -1.10 -7.42 23.64
N LYS A 51 0.16 -7.85 23.68
CA LYS A 51 1.21 -7.19 24.46
C LYS A 51 1.42 -5.75 23.97
N ALA A 52 1.47 -5.54 22.66
CA ALA A 52 1.63 -4.21 22.07
C ALA A 52 0.42 -3.30 22.36
N ALA A 53 -0.80 -3.81 22.22
CA ALA A 53 -2.03 -3.08 22.54
C ALA A 53 -2.05 -2.66 24.01
N ASN A 54 -1.73 -3.57 24.94
CA ASN A 54 -1.66 -3.27 26.37
C ASN A 54 -0.69 -2.13 26.69
N VAL A 55 0.50 -2.11 26.08
CA VAL A 55 1.48 -1.02 26.24
C VAL A 55 0.91 0.31 25.75
N LEU A 56 0.29 0.34 24.58
CA LEU A 56 -0.30 1.56 24.03
C LEU A 56 -1.46 2.06 24.90
N THR A 57 -2.31 1.16 25.39
CA THR A 57 -3.43 1.52 26.28
C THR A 57 -2.96 2.10 27.61
N GLN A 58 -1.87 1.57 28.19
CA GLN A 58 -1.22 2.17 29.37
C GLN A 58 -0.70 3.59 29.12
N ARG A 59 -0.45 3.96 27.86
CA ARG A 59 -0.04 5.31 27.44
C ARG A 59 -1.21 6.17 26.95
N GLY A 60 -2.45 5.73 27.11
CA GLY A 60 -3.65 6.51 26.81
C GLY A 60 -4.29 6.25 25.45
N TRP A 61 -3.83 5.26 24.68
CA TRP A 61 -4.52 4.84 23.46
C TRP A 61 -5.79 4.06 23.80
N HIS A 62 -6.85 4.27 23.04
CA HIS A 62 -8.12 3.60 23.25
C HIS A 62 -8.27 2.42 22.32
N LEU A 63 -8.42 1.22 22.87
CA LEU A 63 -8.74 0.02 22.10
C LEU A 63 -10.20 0.09 21.64
N GLU A 64 -10.43 -0.12 20.35
CA GLU A 64 -11.75 -0.12 19.74
C GLU A 64 -12.13 -1.51 19.22
N ASP A 65 -13.42 -1.68 18.90
CA ASP A 65 -13.89 -2.89 18.22
C ASP A 65 -13.25 -3.01 16.82
N SER A 66 -12.58 -4.14 16.61
CA SER A 66 -11.93 -4.54 15.36
C SER A 66 -12.93 -5.01 14.28
N GLY A 67 -14.20 -5.27 14.62
CA GLY A 67 -15.20 -5.84 13.71
C GLY A 67 -15.53 -4.99 12.47
N GLN A 68 -15.21 -3.71 12.48
CA GLN A 68 -15.42 -2.79 11.35
C GLN A 68 -14.12 -2.34 10.67
N THR A 69 -12.96 -2.89 11.07
CA THR A 69 -11.69 -2.52 10.49
C THR A 69 -11.63 -2.94 9.02
N LYS A 70 -11.07 -2.04 8.20
CA LYS A 70 -10.87 -2.28 6.78
C LYS A 70 -9.38 -2.23 6.43
N PHE A 71 -9.03 -2.94 5.37
CA PHE A 71 -7.78 -2.84 4.64
C PHE A 71 -8.10 -2.39 3.21
N GLY A 72 -7.75 -1.14 2.91
CA GLY A 72 -8.36 -0.42 1.78
C GLY A 72 -9.89 -0.38 1.93
N ASN A 73 -10.60 -0.90 0.93
CA ASN A 73 -12.07 -0.95 0.93
C ASN A 73 -12.67 -2.25 1.50
N TYR A 74 -11.83 -3.20 1.90
CA TYR A 74 -12.25 -4.56 2.23
C TYR A 74 -12.16 -4.83 3.75
N PRO A 75 -13.01 -5.68 4.32
CA PRO A 75 -12.91 -6.05 5.73
C PRO A 75 -11.56 -6.73 6.03
N LEU A 76 -10.87 -6.27 7.07
CA LEU A 76 -9.61 -6.90 7.51
C LEU A 76 -9.93 -8.09 8.41
N ARG A 77 -9.73 -9.31 7.89
CA ARG A 77 -10.07 -10.55 8.61
C ARG A 77 -8.94 -11.16 9.44
N SER A 78 -7.69 -10.78 9.15
CA SER A 78 -6.53 -11.19 9.96
C SER A 78 -6.68 -10.73 11.40
N ALA A 79 -6.04 -11.44 12.34
CA ALA A 79 -6.02 -11.00 13.73
C ALA A 79 -5.38 -9.61 13.80
N HIS A 80 -6.03 -8.69 14.53
CA HIS A 80 -5.51 -7.33 14.68
C HIS A 80 -6.18 -6.59 15.85
N HIS A 81 -5.49 -5.57 16.34
CA HIS A 81 -6.06 -4.59 17.26
C HIS A 81 -6.17 -3.22 16.59
N ARG A 82 -7.31 -2.58 16.79
CA ARG A 82 -7.59 -1.22 16.33
C ARG A 82 -7.51 -0.27 17.52
N LEU A 83 -6.58 0.67 17.49
CA LEU A 83 -6.41 1.66 18.56
C LEU A 83 -6.54 3.09 18.02
N THR A 84 -7.26 3.94 18.75
CA THR A 84 -7.28 5.39 18.50
C THR A 84 -6.28 6.11 19.40
N PRO A 85 -5.61 7.15 18.88
CA PRO A 85 -4.69 7.95 19.68
C PRO A 85 -5.44 8.64 20.84
N PRO A 86 -4.76 8.95 21.95
CA PRO A 86 -5.34 9.77 23.01
C PRO A 86 -5.83 11.09 22.40
N ILE A 87 -7.10 11.44 22.67
CA ILE A 87 -7.70 12.67 22.17
C ILE A 87 -6.92 13.85 22.75
N ASP A 88 -6.19 14.57 21.91
CA ASP A 88 -5.63 15.86 22.28
C ASP A 88 -6.79 16.86 22.35
N VAL A 89 -7.29 17.11 23.56
CA VAL A 89 -8.40 18.04 23.85
C VAL A 89 -8.10 19.46 23.31
N THR A 90 -6.83 19.76 23.01
CA THR A 90 -6.41 21.04 22.42
C THR A 90 -6.54 21.12 20.89
N GLN A 91 -6.83 20.00 20.21
CA GLN A 91 -6.91 19.92 18.74
C GLN A 91 -8.33 19.74 18.19
N ASN A 92 -9.34 20.25 18.90
CA ASN A 92 -10.73 20.39 18.43
C ASN A 92 -10.83 21.29 17.18
N ARG A 93 -10.33 20.83 16.04
CA ARG A 93 -10.85 21.23 14.73
C ARG A 93 -11.80 20.13 14.27
N PRO A 94 -13.04 20.48 13.88
CA PRO A 94 -13.98 19.49 13.37
C PRO A 94 -13.31 18.69 12.25
N ALA A 95 -13.41 17.37 12.31
CA ALA A 95 -13.14 16.53 11.15
C ALA A 95 -14.08 16.99 10.04
N TRP A 96 -13.54 17.18 8.83
CA TRP A 96 -14.37 17.53 7.67
C TRP A 96 -15.40 16.41 7.45
N SER A 97 -16.67 16.79 7.36
CA SER A 97 -17.77 15.87 7.09
C SER A 97 -18.36 16.14 5.69
N PRO A 98 -18.87 15.11 4.99
CA PRO A 98 -19.63 15.30 3.76
C PRO A 98 -20.79 16.28 4.01
N GLY A 99 -20.74 17.45 3.38
CA GLY A 99 -21.66 18.58 3.61
C GLY A 99 -20.98 19.89 4.03
N MET A 100 -19.70 19.87 4.43
CA MET A 100 -18.92 21.07 4.82
C MET A 100 -18.20 21.77 3.64
N GLY A 101 -18.63 21.53 2.39
CA GLY A 101 -17.99 22.07 1.19
C GLY A 101 -16.87 21.18 0.65
N PRO A 102 -16.11 21.63 -0.37
CA PRO A 102 -15.04 20.84 -0.97
C PRO A 102 -13.99 20.42 0.08
N PRO A 103 -13.43 19.21 -0.02
CA PRO A 103 -12.43 18.74 0.93
C PRO A 103 -11.25 19.72 0.98
N PRO A 104 -10.68 19.99 2.17
CA PRO A 104 -9.54 20.87 2.26
C PRO A 104 -8.40 20.34 1.39
N PRO A 105 -7.60 21.22 0.78
CA PRO A 105 -6.45 20.80 -0.01
C PRO A 105 -5.51 19.92 0.83
N PRO A 106 -4.85 18.93 0.22
CA PRO A 106 -3.95 18.04 0.94
C PRO A 106 -2.93 18.87 1.73
N SER A 107 -2.91 18.65 3.04
CA SER A 107 -2.00 19.36 3.94
C SER A 107 -0.55 19.06 3.55
N LYS A 108 0.29 20.09 3.43
CA LYS A 108 1.76 19.92 3.25
C LYS A 108 2.45 19.34 4.50
N GLY A 109 1.76 19.24 5.62
CA GLY A 109 2.26 18.63 6.85
C GLY A 109 1.99 17.12 6.92
N PRO A 110 2.75 16.38 7.74
CA PRO A 110 2.52 14.96 7.95
C PRO A 110 1.06 14.72 8.42
N PRO A 111 0.45 13.59 8.02
CA PRO A 111 -0.91 13.28 8.42
C PRO A 111 -1.05 13.32 9.93
N ARG A 112 -2.20 13.81 10.42
CA ARG A 112 -2.52 13.78 11.85
C ARG A 112 -2.46 12.33 12.38
N PRO A 113 -2.25 12.14 13.70
CA PRO A 113 -2.41 10.82 14.32
C PRO A 113 -3.75 10.21 13.92
N THR A 114 -3.69 9.12 13.17
CA THR A 114 -4.86 8.34 12.79
C THR A 114 -4.93 7.06 13.61
N THR A 115 -6.02 6.32 13.44
CA THR A 115 -6.18 4.95 13.95
C THR A 115 -4.92 4.13 13.67
N THR A 116 -4.37 3.53 14.73
CA THR A 116 -3.26 2.57 14.68
C THR A 116 -3.83 1.16 14.60
N ILE A 117 -3.38 0.39 13.61
CA ILE A 117 -3.74 -1.00 13.42
C ILE A 117 -2.51 -1.86 13.71
N LEU A 118 -2.59 -2.66 14.77
CA LEU A 118 -1.55 -3.62 15.11
C LEU A 118 -1.84 -4.94 14.41
N LEU A 119 -0.87 -5.41 13.66
CA LEU A 119 -0.92 -6.66 12.90
C LEU A 119 0.14 -7.63 13.45
N PRO A 120 -0.18 -8.92 13.60
CA PRO A 120 0.81 -9.91 14.01
C PRO A 120 1.75 -10.19 12.83
N ALA A 121 3.04 -10.00 13.04
CA ALA A 121 4.05 -10.18 11.99
C ALA A 121 4.06 -11.60 11.41
N SER A 122 3.71 -12.61 12.23
CA SER A 122 3.59 -14.01 11.82
C SER A 122 2.51 -14.23 10.76
N GLU A 123 1.36 -13.55 10.84
CA GLU A 123 0.32 -13.67 9.79
C GLU A 123 0.66 -12.87 8.53
N TRP A 124 1.62 -11.95 8.62
CA TRP A 124 2.06 -11.10 7.52
C TRP A 124 3.40 -11.53 6.93
N ASN A 125 3.83 -12.77 7.21
CA ASN A 125 5.03 -13.40 6.67
C ASN A 125 6.31 -12.56 6.86
N TYR A 126 6.35 -11.74 7.92
CA TYR A 126 7.49 -10.90 8.26
C TYR A 126 8.21 -11.45 9.48
N THR A 127 9.53 -11.63 9.35
CA THR A 127 10.40 -12.07 10.45
C THR A 127 11.24 -10.90 10.92
N PHE A 128 11.16 -10.58 12.21
CA PHE A 128 11.97 -9.51 12.78
C PHE A 128 13.46 -9.91 12.82
N PRO A 129 14.38 -9.03 12.38
CA PRO A 129 15.79 -9.25 12.58
C PRO A 129 16.14 -9.20 14.08
N LEU A 130 17.24 -9.85 14.46
CA LEU A 130 17.74 -9.86 15.84
C LEU A 130 17.99 -8.45 16.40
N THR A 131 18.22 -7.47 15.53
CA THR A 131 18.39 -6.07 15.91
C THR A 131 17.63 -5.20 14.94
N ILE A 132 16.61 -4.49 15.43
CA ILE A 132 15.85 -3.51 14.66
C ILE A 132 16.42 -2.13 14.95
N GLN A 133 17.02 -1.52 13.94
CA GLN A 133 17.52 -0.15 14.02
C GLN A 133 16.53 0.84 13.40
N ASN A 134 15.82 0.41 12.35
CA ASN A 134 14.91 1.24 11.57
C ASN A 134 13.45 0.85 11.81
N LEU A 135 12.56 1.84 11.83
CA LEU A 135 11.12 1.60 11.90
C LEU A 135 10.55 1.10 10.57
N PHE A 136 11.24 1.32 9.46
CA PHE A 136 10.83 0.86 8.13
C PHE A 136 11.55 -0.44 7.78
N PRO A 137 10.83 -1.45 7.26
CA PRO A 137 11.45 -2.68 6.79
C PRO A 137 12.33 -2.39 5.55
N PRO A 138 13.50 -3.03 5.40
CA PRO A 138 14.26 -3.01 4.16
C PRO A 138 13.40 -3.41 2.95
N LEU A 139 13.63 -2.79 1.79
CA LEU A 139 12.81 -3.00 0.59
C LEU A 139 12.69 -4.48 0.17
N PRO A 140 13.77 -5.29 0.18
CA PRO A 140 13.66 -6.71 -0.14
C PRO A 140 12.75 -7.46 0.83
N GLU A 141 12.89 -7.22 2.14
CA GLU A 141 12.07 -7.88 3.17
C GLU A 141 10.60 -7.46 3.08
N LEU A 142 10.34 -6.18 2.81
CA LEU A 142 8.99 -5.67 2.56
C LEU A 142 8.36 -6.37 1.36
N LEU A 143 9.07 -6.40 0.23
CA LEU A 143 8.55 -6.98 -1.00
C LEU A 143 8.34 -8.49 -0.86
N ASP A 144 9.29 -9.22 -0.27
CA ASP A 144 9.17 -10.66 -0.05
C ASP A 144 7.97 -11.00 0.84
N ALA A 145 7.76 -10.27 1.94
CA ALA A 145 6.63 -10.51 2.84
C ALA A 145 5.28 -10.17 2.19
N LEU A 146 5.21 -9.09 1.39
CA LEU A 146 4.01 -8.75 0.63
C LEU A 146 3.69 -9.82 -0.43
N ILE A 147 4.69 -10.30 -1.18
CA ILE A 147 4.54 -11.36 -2.17
C ILE A 147 4.08 -12.65 -1.48
N ASP A 148 4.76 -13.09 -0.42
CA ASP A 148 4.35 -14.29 0.32
C ASP A 148 2.90 -14.16 0.81
N LYS A 149 2.55 -13.03 1.42
CA LYS A 149 1.18 -12.79 1.91
C LYS A 149 0.15 -12.82 0.78
N LEU A 150 0.46 -12.23 -0.38
CA LEU A 150 -0.40 -12.25 -1.56
C LEU A 150 -0.58 -13.66 -2.13
N LEU A 151 0.50 -14.43 -2.21
CA LEU A 151 0.50 -15.78 -2.78
C LEU A 151 -0.09 -16.82 -1.81
N ASP A 152 -0.12 -16.56 -0.51
CA ASP A 152 -0.76 -17.43 0.49
C ASP A 152 -2.23 -17.07 0.75
N ASP A 153 -2.69 -15.90 0.30
CA ASP A 153 -4.06 -15.42 0.52
C ASP A 153 -5.11 -16.42 -0.05
N PRO A 154 -6.25 -16.67 0.59
CA PRO A 154 -7.27 -17.58 0.03
C PRO A 154 -7.96 -17.02 -1.23
N LEU A 155 -7.79 -15.74 -1.56
CA LEU A 155 -8.42 -15.00 -2.66
C LEU A 155 -9.95 -14.94 -2.55
N THR A 156 -10.47 -15.08 -1.34
CA THR A 156 -11.90 -15.13 -1.04
C THR A 156 -12.47 -13.79 -0.60
N ASP A 157 -11.65 -12.95 0.01
CA ASP A 157 -11.98 -11.57 0.34
C ASP A 157 -11.10 -10.62 -0.47
N GLY A 158 -11.51 -9.36 -0.60
CA GLY A 158 -10.80 -8.43 -1.47
C GLY A 158 -9.44 -7.95 -0.93
N THR A 159 -8.96 -8.46 0.20
CA THR A 159 -7.67 -8.09 0.81
C THR A 159 -6.51 -8.24 -0.18
N TRP A 160 -6.54 -9.29 -1.01
CA TRP A 160 -5.54 -9.50 -2.06
C TRP A 160 -5.46 -8.34 -3.05
N HIS A 161 -6.54 -7.61 -3.33
CA HIS A 161 -6.50 -6.45 -4.23
C HIS A 161 -5.62 -5.35 -3.64
N GLN A 162 -5.73 -5.09 -2.33
CA GLN A 162 -4.92 -4.07 -1.68
C GLN A 162 -3.45 -4.51 -1.62
N LEU A 163 -3.16 -5.79 -1.36
CA LEU A 163 -1.79 -6.32 -1.42
C LEU A 163 -1.20 -6.20 -2.82
N ALA A 164 -1.94 -6.63 -3.84
CA ALA A 164 -1.53 -6.53 -5.24
C ALA A 164 -1.28 -5.07 -5.65
N LEU A 165 -2.13 -4.14 -5.19
CA LEU A 165 -1.96 -2.70 -5.44
C LEU A 165 -0.68 -2.14 -4.81
N LEU A 166 -0.40 -2.48 -3.56
CA LEU A 166 0.83 -2.05 -2.88
C LEU A 166 2.07 -2.56 -3.62
N ILE A 167 2.06 -3.82 -4.08
CA ILE A 167 3.15 -4.40 -4.86
C ILE A 167 3.28 -3.71 -6.22
N ALA A 168 2.17 -3.53 -6.96
CA ALA A 168 2.18 -2.84 -8.24
C ALA A 168 2.75 -1.42 -8.13
N TYR A 169 2.35 -0.68 -7.09
CA TYR A 169 2.91 0.65 -6.82
C TYR A 169 4.41 0.62 -6.54
N LEU A 170 4.92 -0.38 -5.83
CA LEU A 170 6.37 -0.50 -5.65
C LEU A 170 7.07 -0.66 -7.00
N TYR A 171 6.59 -1.55 -7.88
CA TYR A 171 7.15 -1.74 -9.23
C TYR A 171 7.06 -0.49 -10.12
N ASP A 172 5.96 0.25 -10.04
CA ASP A 172 5.74 1.45 -10.85
C ASP A 172 6.67 2.61 -10.44
N TYR A 173 6.88 2.81 -9.13
CA TYR A 173 7.51 4.02 -8.61
C TYR A 173 8.95 3.84 -8.09
N VAL A 174 9.34 2.64 -7.66
CA VAL A 174 10.67 2.43 -7.04
C VAL A 174 11.69 2.07 -8.13
N PRO A 175 12.69 2.92 -8.44
CA PRO A 175 13.59 2.70 -9.57
C PRO A 175 14.38 1.39 -9.48
N ALA A 176 14.79 1.00 -8.27
CA ALA A 176 15.53 -0.24 -8.04
C ALA A 176 14.76 -1.49 -8.50
N LEU A 177 13.43 -1.48 -8.42
CA LEU A 177 12.60 -2.61 -8.83
C LEU A 177 12.42 -2.73 -10.34
N ARG A 178 12.94 -1.79 -11.13
CA ARG A 178 12.97 -1.86 -12.60
C ARG A 178 14.17 -2.64 -13.13
N GLU A 179 15.13 -2.94 -12.26
CA GLU A 179 16.36 -3.65 -12.62
C GLU A 179 16.18 -5.15 -12.40
N LYS A 180 16.40 -5.95 -13.44
CA LYS A 180 16.32 -7.41 -13.36
C LYS A 180 17.26 -8.00 -12.29
N SER A 181 18.42 -7.39 -12.08
CA SER A 181 19.40 -7.79 -11.05
C SER A 181 18.86 -7.65 -9.62
N TYR A 182 17.81 -6.86 -9.40
CA TYR A 182 17.23 -6.70 -8.08
C TYR A 182 16.70 -8.03 -7.49
N ALA A 183 16.29 -8.97 -8.35
CA ALA A 183 15.88 -10.32 -7.94
C ALA A 183 16.90 -11.04 -7.04
N GLU A 184 18.20 -10.71 -7.14
CA GLU A 184 19.22 -11.32 -6.29
C GLU A 184 19.04 -11.02 -4.80
N ASN A 185 18.37 -9.90 -4.47
CA ASN A 185 18.07 -9.51 -3.10
C ASN A 185 16.81 -10.20 -2.54
N LEU A 186 16.02 -10.86 -3.38
CA LEU A 186 14.77 -11.52 -3.00
C LEU A 186 14.99 -13.00 -2.69
N LYS A 187 14.05 -13.58 -1.94
CA LYS A 187 13.93 -15.04 -1.79
C LYS A 187 13.92 -15.70 -3.16
N TYR A 188 14.58 -16.86 -3.26
CA TYR A 188 14.76 -17.57 -4.53
C TYR A 188 13.41 -17.83 -5.22
N GLU A 189 12.40 -18.27 -4.47
CA GLU A 189 11.06 -18.56 -5.00
C GLU A 189 10.26 -17.32 -5.44
N HIS A 190 10.68 -16.11 -5.10
CA HIS A 190 10.04 -14.85 -5.52
C HIS A 190 10.73 -14.18 -6.70
N ARG A 191 11.89 -14.69 -7.13
CA ARG A 191 12.64 -14.12 -8.25
C ARG A 191 11.84 -14.20 -9.55
N GLN A 192 11.08 -15.27 -9.74
CA GLN A 192 10.26 -15.43 -10.93
C GLN A 192 9.11 -14.42 -10.97
N PHE A 193 8.44 -14.18 -9.84
CA PHE A 193 7.46 -13.08 -9.70
C PHE A 193 8.03 -11.74 -10.15
N HIS A 194 9.30 -11.45 -9.78
CA HIS A 194 9.97 -10.24 -10.20
C HIS A 194 10.21 -10.18 -11.71
N TYR A 195 10.72 -11.26 -12.30
CA TYR A 195 10.93 -11.33 -13.75
C TYR A 195 9.62 -11.20 -14.53
N ASP A 196 8.56 -11.86 -14.08
CA ASP A 196 7.25 -11.82 -14.73
C ASP A 196 6.54 -10.46 -14.56
N SER A 197 6.77 -9.78 -13.45
CA SER A 197 6.34 -8.38 -13.29
C SER A 197 7.05 -7.48 -14.31
N LEU A 198 8.36 -7.67 -14.52
CA LEU A 198 9.16 -6.89 -15.48
C LEU A 198 8.87 -7.25 -16.93
N SER A 199 8.39 -8.46 -17.22
CA SER A 199 8.00 -8.86 -18.57
C SER A 199 6.69 -8.19 -19.03
N GLY A 200 6.02 -7.46 -18.13
CA GLY A 200 4.79 -6.72 -18.42
C GLY A 200 3.52 -7.50 -18.08
N MET A 201 3.60 -8.57 -17.29
CA MET A 201 2.40 -9.23 -16.78
C MET A 201 1.63 -8.29 -15.84
N SER A 202 0.30 -8.31 -15.96
CA SER A 202 -0.59 -7.49 -15.16
C SER A 202 -0.86 -8.16 -13.81
N ILE A 203 -0.51 -7.49 -12.71
CA ILE A 203 -0.72 -8.02 -11.35
C ILE A 203 -2.23 -8.03 -11.02
N GLY A 204 -2.89 -9.12 -11.40
CA GLY A 204 -4.29 -9.40 -11.15
C GLY A 204 -4.52 -10.87 -10.77
N LEU A 205 -5.78 -11.27 -10.67
CA LEU A 205 -6.14 -12.62 -10.22
C LEU A 205 -5.52 -13.76 -11.07
N PRO A 206 -5.47 -13.69 -12.42
CA PRO A 206 -4.78 -14.69 -13.23
C PRO A 206 -3.29 -14.79 -12.91
N PHE A 207 -2.62 -13.64 -12.80
CA PHE A 207 -1.21 -13.55 -12.44
C PHE A 207 -0.93 -14.15 -11.07
N ILE A 208 -1.71 -13.82 -10.04
CA ILE A 208 -1.54 -14.38 -8.69
C ILE A 208 -1.64 -15.91 -8.70
N ARG A 209 -2.61 -16.47 -9.45
CA ARG A 209 -2.77 -17.92 -9.57
C ARG A 209 -1.63 -18.58 -10.34
N HIS A 210 -1.10 -17.90 -11.34
CA HIS A 210 0.07 -18.33 -12.10
C HIS A 210 1.31 -18.36 -11.22
N GLU A 211 1.63 -17.25 -10.56
CA GLU A 211 2.78 -17.11 -9.67
C GLU A 211 2.77 -18.08 -8.50
N ARG A 212 1.61 -18.45 -7.96
CA ARG A 212 1.51 -19.53 -6.95
C ARG A 212 2.07 -20.84 -7.45
N LYS A 213 1.62 -21.27 -8.64
CA LYS A 213 2.07 -22.53 -9.24
C LYS A 213 3.56 -22.51 -9.50
N ILE A 214 4.07 -21.37 -9.99
CA ILE A 214 5.49 -21.18 -10.28
C ILE A 214 6.32 -21.21 -8.99
N ARG A 215 5.91 -20.49 -7.95
CA ARG A 215 6.55 -20.50 -6.62
C ARG A 215 6.60 -21.91 -6.05
N ASP A 216 5.49 -22.64 -6.10
CA ASP A 216 5.40 -24.00 -5.57
C ASP A 216 6.31 -24.95 -6.38
N ALA A 217 6.33 -24.83 -7.72
CA ALA A 217 7.21 -25.60 -8.58
C ALA A 217 8.70 -25.27 -8.37
N LEU A 218 9.06 -24.02 -8.09
CA LEU A 218 10.41 -23.60 -7.71
C LEU A 218 10.83 -24.23 -6.38
N ARG A 219 9.93 -24.27 -5.38
CA ARG A 219 10.17 -24.91 -4.08
C ARG A 219 10.36 -26.42 -4.21
N GLU A 220 9.64 -27.05 -5.13
CA GLU A 220 9.78 -28.48 -5.46
C GLU A 220 11.00 -28.80 -6.34
N GLY A 221 11.63 -27.79 -6.94
CA GLY A 221 12.72 -27.96 -7.89
C GLY A 221 12.27 -28.48 -9.26
N SER A 222 10.97 -28.41 -9.57
CA SER A 222 10.38 -28.81 -10.86
C SER A 222 10.34 -27.67 -11.89
N PHE A 223 10.70 -26.46 -11.48
CA PHE A 223 10.82 -25.28 -12.33
C PHE A 223 12.18 -24.59 -12.18
N GLN A 224 12.68 -23.97 -13.24
CA GLN A 224 13.90 -23.18 -13.25
C GLN A 224 13.57 -21.74 -13.62
N LEU A 225 14.27 -20.79 -12.98
CA LEU A 225 14.09 -19.36 -13.27
C LEU A 225 14.32 -19.07 -14.76
N CYS A 226 13.45 -18.25 -15.34
CA CYS A 226 13.53 -17.79 -16.72
C CYS A 226 13.10 -16.32 -16.84
N ASP A 227 13.34 -15.73 -18.00
CA ASP A 227 13.05 -14.32 -18.24
C ASP A 227 11.55 -13.98 -18.23
N CYS A 228 10.72 -14.95 -18.59
CA CYS A 228 9.26 -14.85 -18.60
C CYS A 228 8.70 -16.28 -18.53
N SER A 229 7.82 -16.54 -17.57
CA SER A 229 7.29 -17.88 -17.28
C SER A 229 5.99 -18.21 -18.02
N ALA A 230 5.44 -17.26 -18.79
CA ALA A 230 4.24 -17.46 -19.61
C ALA A 230 4.43 -17.00 -21.07
N ASP A 231 3.52 -17.44 -21.93
CA ASP A 231 3.43 -17.00 -23.32
C ASP A 231 2.96 -15.54 -23.40
N GLN A 232 3.66 -14.70 -24.17
CA GLN A 232 3.32 -13.28 -24.33
C GLN A 232 1.97 -13.04 -25.01
N GLU A 233 1.42 -14.05 -25.70
CA GLU A 233 0.07 -13.97 -26.28
C GLU A 233 -1.04 -14.37 -25.27
N ASP A 234 -0.71 -14.77 -24.04
CA ASP A 234 -1.71 -15.00 -23.00
C ASP A 234 -2.33 -13.69 -22.51
N GLU A 235 -3.45 -13.30 -23.14
CA GLU A 235 -4.16 -12.06 -22.82
C GLU A 235 -4.72 -12.00 -21.38
N SER A 236 -4.76 -13.12 -20.66
CA SER A 236 -5.16 -13.14 -19.24
C SER A 236 -4.06 -12.64 -18.31
N LEU A 237 -2.80 -12.78 -18.73
CA LEU A 237 -1.60 -12.30 -18.01
C LEU A 237 -1.09 -10.98 -18.61
N PHE A 238 -1.16 -10.82 -19.93
CA PHE A 238 -0.69 -9.64 -20.66
C PHE A 238 -1.86 -8.77 -21.13
N THR A 239 -2.43 -7.99 -20.20
CA THR A 239 -3.72 -7.31 -20.48
C THR A 239 -3.60 -6.02 -21.30
N ALA A 240 -2.39 -5.46 -21.50
CA ALA A 240 -2.21 -4.15 -22.14
C ALA A 240 -2.84 -4.07 -23.54
N LYS A 241 -2.66 -5.10 -24.39
CA LYS A 241 -3.24 -5.17 -25.74
C LYS A 241 -4.75 -5.31 -25.72
N ALA A 242 -5.29 -6.06 -24.76
CA ALA A 242 -6.73 -6.18 -24.55
C ALA A 242 -7.35 -4.86 -24.05
N GLN A 243 -6.70 -4.19 -23.09
CA GLN A 243 -7.12 -2.89 -22.58
C GLN A 243 -7.12 -1.83 -23.68
N ALA A 244 -6.07 -1.77 -24.51
CA ALA A 244 -5.99 -0.83 -25.64
C ALA A 244 -7.15 -1.04 -26.64
N ARG A 245 -7.50 -2.30 -26.97
CA ARG A 245 -8.66 -2.62 -27.81
C ARG A 245 -9.98 -2.17 -27.17
N ILE A 246 -10.16 -2.42 -25.87
CA ILE A 246 -11.36 -1.98 -25.14
C ILE A 246 -11.45 -0.45 -25.15
N ILE A 247 -10.36 0.26 -24.86
CA ILE A 247 -10.32 1.72 -24.86
C ILE A 247 -10.66 2.26 -26.26
N ALA A 248 -10.05 1.71 -27.32
CA ALA A 248 -10.34 2.12 -28.71
C ALA A 248 -11.79 1.82 -29.15
N SER A 249 -12.43 0.80 -28.56
CA SER A 249 -13.83 0.45 -28.84
C SER A 249 -14.85 1.28 -28.08
N ARG A 250 -14.43 2.02 -27.04
CA ARG A 250 -15.34 2.89 -26.29
C ARG A 250 -15.66 4.12 -27.13
N PRO A 251 -16.95 4.44 -27.37
CA PRO A 251 -17.30 5.71 -27.98
C PRO A 251 -16.74 6.83 -27.09
N SER A 252 -16.14 7.85 -27.72
CA SER A 252 -15.61 8.99 -26.99
C SER A 252 -16.74 9.59 -26.13
N PRO A 253 -16.52 9.81 -24.82
CA PRO A 253 -17.52 10.41 -23.94
C PRO A 253 -17.79 11.88 -24.30
N PHE A 254 -16.95 12.46 -25.15
CA PHE A 254 -17.09 13.80 -25.70
C PHE A 254 -17.11 13.74 -27.21
N THR A 255 -17.99 14.49 -27.87
CA THR A 255 -17.83 14.73 -29.30
C THR A 255 -16.56 15.56 -29.53
N ALA A 256 -15.98 15.47 -30.74
CA ALA A 256 -14.85 16.33 -31.10
C ALA A 256 -15.20 17.82 -30.92
N GLU A 257 -16.46 18.17 -31.11
CA GLU A 257 -17.00 19.52 -30.93
C GLU A 257 -17.01 19.95 -29.46
N GLU A 258 -17.37 19.06 -28.53
CA GLU A 258 -17.33 19.32 -27.08
C GLU A 258 -15.90 19.51 -26.58
N TYR A 259 -14.96 18.70 -27.08
CA TYR A 259 -13.54 18.82 -26.73
C TYR A 259 -12.94 20.16 -27.19
N GLU A 260 -13.18 20.55 -28.45
CA GLU A 260 -12.70 21.83 -28.98
C GLU A 260 -13.36 23.04 -28.29
N ALA A 261 -14.64 22.92 -27.91
CA ALA A 261 -15.34 23.96 -27.15
C ALA A 261 -14.75 24.17 -25.76
N ASP A 262 -14.44 23.09 -25.03
CA ASP A 262 -13.84 23.17 -23.69
C ASP A 262 -12.39 23.65 -23.73
N LYS A 263 -11.62 23.20 -24.72
CA LYS A 263 -10.25 23.69 -24.95
C LYS A 263 -10.25 25.20 -25.20
N LYS A 264 -11.15 25.70 -26.06
CA LYS A 264 -11.28 27.13 -26.35
C LYS A 264 -11.70 27.93 -25.11
N ARG A 265 -12.58 27.36 -24.27
CA ARG A 265 -13.01 27.98 -23.01
C ARG A 265 -11.85 28.11 -22.02
N ALA A 266 -11.02 27.08 -21.90
CA ALA A 266 -9.83 27.10 -21.04
C ALA A 266 -8.78 28.10 -21.53
N GLU A 267 -8.53 28.18 -22.84
CA GLU A 267 -7.61 29.15 -23.45
C GLU A 267 -8.12 30.60 -23.27
N GLU A 268 -9.44 30.83 -23.34
CA GLU A 268 -10.04 32.15 -23.07
C GLU A 268 -9.97 32.53 -21.57
N GLU A 269 -10.17 31.56 -20.67
CA GLU A 269 -10.08 31.79 -19.22
C GLU A 269 -8.64 32.06 -18.77
N GLU A 270 -7.66 31.33 -19.32
CA GLU A 270 -6.24 31.60 -19.13
C GLU A 270 -5.88 33.00 -19.65
N ARG A 271 -6.32 33.37 -20.86
CA ARG A 271 -6.07 34.70 -21.42
C ARG A 271 -6.72 35.81 -20.59
N ARG A 272 -7.86 35.56 -19.95
CA ARG A 272 -8.52 36.52 -19.06
C ARG A 272 -7.74 36.71 -17.75
N LEU A 273 -7.24 35.62 -17.16
CA LEU A 273 -6.38 35.66 -15.98
C LEU A 273 -5.09 36.45 -16.22
N TRP A 274 -4.50 36.35 -17.40
CA TRP A 274 -3.30 37.11 -17.78
C TRP A 274 -3.55 38.61 -18.04
N LEU A 275 -4.80 39.03 -18.28
CA LEU A 275 -5.18 40.44 -18.54
C LEU A 275 -5.72 41.16 -17.30
N GLU A 276 -6.08 40.43 -16.23
CA GLU A 276 -6.53 40.99 -14.96
C GLU A 276 -5.37 41.32 -13.99
N ASP A 277 -4.12 40.97 -14.37
CA ASP A 277 -2.88 41.22 -13.61
C ASP A 277 -2.01 42.39 -14.17
N GLU A 278 -2.50 43.17 -15.15
CA GLU A 278 -1.93 44.47 -15.61
C GLU A 278 -2.77 45.67 -15.13
#